data_AF-A0A4V1XTF8-F1
#
_entry.id   AF-A0A4V1XTF8-F1
#
_cell.length_a   1.000
_cell.length_b   1.000
_cell.length_c   1.000
_cell.angle_alpha   90.00
_cell.angle_beta   90.00
_cell.angle_gamma   90.00
#
_symmetry.space_group_name_H-M   'P 1'
#
loop_
_entity.id
_entity.type
_entity.pdbx_description
1 polymer ?
#
loop_
_entity_poly.entity_id
_entity_poly.type
_entity_poly.pdbx_seq_one_letter_code
_entity_poly.pdbx_strand_id
1 'polypeptide(L)'
;MEVELMDLDTEISGRPAAKISIKPTSELSRVAAYLRRRYTSGRQRIPHDAQIEFYKGEKRLVVDELPKGLTTLSYRALHKGDDGALRVDWNGSDLGLTETQQEEVELEVREGSTVGNIRRTIVRFLQESNPDLVYLVKDPHQIEICAVGGLRPGALHGSNWEARRVGTWLCRYLRVHIMSHGDFFIFRGFNEEYIWHRPELDRHGYGHIHLLKRWLRDKIFAVISSSLSPVEVEDDDIRLLSHGKVLRSRARIRLGKTIEFAVRRNIEDSFVRAEAWLLPATETCTVCSDAKRVSEMPRQVTVSCTHPVTICKECVGQWISSSLDTLAWDRLKCPECPQLLSFEDVRAFAPPDAFER
;
A
#
# COMPACT_ATOMS: atom_id res chain seq x y z
N MET A 1 2.86 25.74 26.51
CA MET A 1 3.26 24.60 25.68
C MET A 1 3.23 25.05 24.24
N GLU A 2 4.29 24.81 23.48
CA GLU A 2 4.29 25.06 22.04
C GLU A 2 3.72 23.82 21.36
N VAL A 3 2.77 24.02 20.45
CA VAL A 3 2.14 22.97 19.65
C VAL A 3 2.31 23.29 18.19
N GLU A 4 2.73 22.31 17.43
CA GLU A 4 2.78 22.37 15.98
C GLU A 4 1.42 21.95 15.39
N LEU A 5 0.84 22.82 14.56
CA LEU A 5 -0.43 22.62 13.87
C LEU A 5 -0.15 22.17 12.44
N MET A 6 -0.64 20.98 12.10
CA MET A 6 -0.44 20.36 10.79
C MET A 6 -1.76 20.33 10.02
N ASP A 7 -1.82 20.97 8.85
CA ASP A 7 -2.98 20.83 7.97
C ASP A 7 -2.92 19.45 7.30
N LEU A 8 -3.92 18.61 7.55
CA LEU A 8 -4.04 17.31 6.90
C LEU A 8 -4.14 17.45 5.38
N ASP A 9 -4.63 18.57 4.86
CA ASP A 9 -4.79 18.81 3.43
C ASP A 9 -3.73 19.79 2.89
N THR A 10 -2.55 19.85 3.51
CA THR A 10 -1.45 20.77 3.13
C THR A 10 -1.15 20.75 1.63
N GLU A 11 -1.16 19.58 0.97
CA GLU A 11 -0.91 19.47 -0.48
C GLU A 11 -1.96 20.21 -1.34
N ILE A 12 -3.17 20.39 -0.81
CA ILE A 12 -4.30 20.98 -1.51
C ILE A 12 -4.45 22.44 -1.11
N SER A 13 -4.44 22.70 0.19
CA SER A 13 -4.60 24.03 0.77
C SER A 13 -3.35 24.90 0.62
N GLY A 14 -2.17 24.27 0.50
CA GLY A 14 -0.86 24.92 0.54
C GLY A 14 -0.52 25.55 1.89
N ARG A 15 -1.26 25.22 2.97
CA ARG A 15 -1.05 25.81 4.30
C ARG A 15 0.17 25.17 4.97
N PRO A 16 1.24 25.93 5.27
CA PRO A 16 2.39 25.36 5.97
C PRO A 16 2.05 25.01 7.42
N ALA A 17 2.90 24.20 8.04
CA ALA A 17 2.83 23.97 9.48
C ALA A 17 2.90 25.30 10.25
N ALA A 18 2.10 25.43 11.30
CA ALA A 18 2.07 26.63 12.13
C ALA A 18 2.31 26.29 13.59
N LYS A 19 3.13 27.06 14.28
CA LYS A 19 3.33 26.90 15.73
C LYS A 19 2.39 27.82 16.49
N ILE A 20 1.86 27.33 17.61
CA ILE A 20 1.04 28.12 18.53
C ILE A 20 1.46 27.84 19.97
N SER A 21 1.59 28.91 20.76
CA SER A 21 1.75 28.80 22.21
C SER A 21 0.38 28.74 22.87
N ILE A 22 0.08 27.59 23.49
CA ILE A 22 -1.18 27.33 24.20
C ILE A 22 -0.95 27.02 25.68
N LYS A 23 -1.88 27.49 26.51
CA LYS A 23 -1.97 27.10 27.93
C LYS A 23 -2.67 25.74 28.02
N PRO A 24 -2.40 24.93 29.06
CA PRO A 24 -3.06 23.64 29.26
C PRO A 24 -4.60 23.71 29.32
N THR A 25 -5.15 24.86 29.72
CA THR A 25 -6.59 25.14 29.79
C THR A 25 -7.14 25.79 28.52
N SER A 26 -6.40 25.80 27.42
CA SER A 26 -6.90 26.39 26.18
C SER A 26 -7.87 25.43 25.49
N GLU A 27 -8.84 26.00 24.79
CA GLU A 27 -9.84 25.26 24.04
C GLU A 27 -9.45 25.13 22.56
N LEU A 28 -10.00 24.14 21.86
CA LEU A 28 -9.82 23.98 20.42
C LEU A 28 -10.44 25.14 19.64
N SER A 29 -11.52 25.74 20.14
CA SER A 29 -12.15 26.95 19.62
C SER A 29 -11.16 28.11 19.47
N ARG A 30 -10.25 28.28 20.44
CA ARG A 30 -9.17 29.28 20.40
C ARG A 30 -8.15 28.97 19.31
N VAL A 31 -7.81 27.69 19.12
CA VAL A 31 -6.90 27.24 18.05
C VAL A 31 -7.54 27.47 16.68
N ALA A 32 -8.84 27.16 16.53
CA ALA A 32 -9.60 27.43 15.32
C ALA A 32 -9.62 28.94 14.98
N ALA A 33 -9.86 29.80 15.96
CA ALA A 33 -9.81 31.24 15.79
C ALA A 33 -8.41 31.74 15.38
N TYR A 34 -7.35 31.13 15.92
CA TYR A 34 -5.97 31.42 15.49
C TYR A 34 -5.74 31.04 14.04
N LEU A 35 -6.13 29.83 13.61
CA LEU A 35 -5.99 29.36 12.24
C LEU A 35 -6.71 30.28 11.24
N ARG A 36 -7.94 30.71 11.54
CA ARG A 36 -8.68 31.67 10.69
C ARG A 36 -7.98 33.02 10.55
N ARG A 37 -7.37 33.54 11.63
CA ARG A 37 -6.60 34.79 11.58
C ARG A 37 -5.26 34.65 10.85
N ARG A 38 -4.64 33.47 10.93
CA ARG A 38 -3.38 33.15 10.27
C ARG A 38 -3.55 33.05 8.75
N TYR A 39 -4.68 32.50 8.31
CA TYR A 39 -4.95 32.14 6.93
C TYR A 39 -6.16 32.89 6.38
N THR A 40 -5.97 34.17 6.04
CA THR A 40 -7.05 35.10 5.68
C THR A 40 -7.22 35.33 4.17
N SER A 41 -6.20 35.02 3.36
CA SER A 41 -6.17 35.39 1.93
C SER A 41 -5.59 34.30 1.03
N GLY A 42 -5.92 34.37 -0.25
CA GLY A 42 -5.40 33.47 -1.30
C GLY A 42 -5.88 32.03 -1.16
N ARG A 43 -5.13 31.11 -1.78
CA ARG A 43 -5.42 29.65 -1.77
C ARG A 43 -5.39 29.04 -0.37
N GLN A 44 -4.64 29.64 0.56
CA GLN A 44 -4.53 29.19 1.94
C GLN A 44 -5.71 29.60 2.81
N ARG A 45 -6.62 30.46 2.35
CA ARG A 45 -7.68 31.03 3.18
C ARG A 45 -8.53 29.95 3.87
N ILE A 46 -8.87 30.18 5.14
CA ILE A 46 -9.90 29.41 5.86
C ILE A 46 -11.14 30.30 5.96
N PRO A 47 -12.26 29.95 5.30
CA PRO A 47 -13.50 30.70 5.43
C PRO A 47 -14.02 30.78 6.87
N HIS A 48 -14.78 31.82 7.19
CA HIS A 48 -15.32 31.99 8.54
C HIS A 48 -16.36 30.91 8.89
N ASP A 49 -17.11 30.45 7.90
CA ASP A 49 -18.11 29.39 7.99
C ASP A 49 -17.53 27.99 7.84
N ALA A 50 -16.22 27.86 7.59
CA ALA A 50 -15.56 26.56 7.52
C ALA A 50 -15.53 25.89 8.89
N GLN A 51 -15.89 24.60 8.91
CA GLN A 51 -15.74 23.74 10.07
C GLN A 51 -14.28 23.30 10.17
N ILE A 52 -13.65 23.51 11.34
CA ILE A 52 -12.29 23.03 11.57
C ILE A 52 -12.35 21.82 12.49
N GLU A 53 -11.88 20.69 12.00
CA GLU A 53 -11.79 19.44 12.74
C GLU A 53 -10.35 19.23 13.20
N PHE A 54 -10.17 18.71 14.42
CA PHE A 54 -8.86 18.49 15.02
C PHE A 54 -8.64 17.00 15.31
N TYR A 55 -7.39 16.57 15.23
CA TYR A 55 -7.01 15.17 15.33
C TYR A 55 -5.72 14.99 16.14
N LYS A 56 -5.69 13.93 16.95
CA LYS A 56 -4.48 13.43 17.62
C LYS A 56 -4.18 12.04 17.04
N GLY A 57 -3.18 11.96 16.17
CA GLY A 57 -3.01 10.80 15.30
C GLY A 57 -4.27 10.62 14.45
N GLU A 58 -4.77 9.38 14.36
CA GLU A 58 -5.97 9.03 13.58
C GLU A 58 -7.28 9.38 14.31
N LYS A 59 -7.23 9.77 15.59
CA LYS A 59 -8.42 10.04 16.40
C LYS A 59 -8.87 11.49 16.30
N ARG A 60 -10.09 11.70 15.81
CA ARG A 60 -10.78 12.99 15.86
C ARG A 60 -11.06 13.42 17.29
N LEU A 61 -10.79 14.68 17.59
CA LEU A 61 -11.14 15.33 18.85
C LEU A 61 -12.54 15.95 18.71
N VAL A 62 -13.46 15.55 19.58
CA VAL A 62 -14.87 15.99 19.58
C VAL A 62 -15.15 16.97 20.71
N VAL A 63 -14.43 16.82 21.82
CA VAL A 63 -14.54 17.72 22.99
C VAL A 63 -13.63 18.92 22.76
N ASP A 64 -14.08 20.11 23.15
CA ASP A 64 -13.34 21.38 23.00
C ASP A 64 -12.10 21.50 23.91
N GLU A 65 -11.68 20.39 24.53
CA GLU A 65 -10.52 20.32 25.42
C GLU A 65 -9.28 19.84 24.69
N LEU A 66 -8.15 20.51 24.95
CA LEU A 66 -6.85 20.06 24.44
C LEU A 66 -6.32 18.85 25.22
N PRO A 67 -5.89 17.78 24.54
CA PRO A 67 -5.22 16.67 25.20
C PRO A 67 -3.95 17.12 25.91
N LYS A 68 -3.69 16.57 27.11
CA LYS A 68 -2.45 16.83 27.85
C LYS A 68 -1.23 16.30 27.09
N GLY A 69 -0.11 17.03 27.20
CA GLY A 69 1.19 16.62 26.63
C GLY A 69 1.24 16.61 25.11
N LEU A 70 0.38 17.38 24.44
CA LEU A 70 0.33 17.43 22.99
C LEU A 70 1.51 18.24 22.42
N THR A 71 2.31 17.64 21.54
CA THR A 71 3.37 18.34 20.79
C THR A 71 2.93 18.72 19.39
N THR A 72 2.03 17.93 18.81
CA THR A 72 1.53 18.10 17.43
C THR A 72 0.02 17.91 17.42
N LEU A 73 -0.69 18.80 16.71
CA LEU A 73 -2.12 18.75 16.48
C LEU A 73 -2.39 18.79 14.98
N SER A 74 -3.02 17.76 14.43
CA SER A 74 -3.46 17.80 13.04
C SER A 74 -4.84 18.45 12.95
N TYR A 75 -5.11 19.17 11.87
CA TYR A 75 -6.42 19.77 11.63
C TYR A 75 -6.82 19.65 10.17
N ARG A 76 -8.13 19.76 9.91
CA ARG A 76 -8.73 19.86 8.58
C ARG A 76 -9.77 20.96 8.57
N ALA A 77 -9.77 21.79 7.53
CA ALA A 77 -10.78 22.84 7.36
C ALA A 77 -11.75 22.44 6.24
N LEU A 78 -12.98 22.09 6.62
CA LEU A 78 -14.05 21.70 5.72
C LEU A 78 -14.87 22.91 5.31
N HIS A 79 -15.11 23.07 4.00
CA HIS A 79 -16.00 24.10 3.48
C HIS A 79 -17.46 23.77 3.81
N LYS A 80 -18.34 24.78 3.76
CA LYS A 80 -19.77 24.55 3.95
C LYS A 80 -20.31 23.59 2.88
N GLY A 81 -20.93 22.50 3.33
CA GLY A 81 -21.43 21.43 2.44
C GLY A 81 -20.40 20.33 2.13
N ASP A 82 -19.18 20.46 2.65
CA ASP A 82 -18.18 19.40 2.61
C ASP A 82 -18.37 18.44 3.78
N ASP A 83 -18.59 17.16 3.47
CA ASP A 83 -18.84 16.07 4.39
C ASP A 83 -17.57 15.36 4.88
N GLY A 84 -16.39 15.72 4.37
CA GLY A 84 -15.13 15.07 4.73
C GLY A 84 -14.96 13.65 4.15
N ALA A 85 -15.88 13.15 3.31
CA ALA A 85 -15.79 11.85 2.65
C ALA A 85 -14.56 11.68 1.72
N LEU A 86 -14.12 10.45 1.50
CA LEU A 86 -13.07 10.15 0.52
C LEU A 86 -13.62 10.40 -0.90
N ARG A 87 -12.87 11.12 -1.73
CA ARG A 87 -13.23 11.43 -3.13
C ARG A 87 -12.14 10.98 -4.09
N VAL A 88 -12.45 10.86 -5.36
CA VAL A 88 -11.45 10.60 -6.41
C VAL A 88 -11.12 11.92 -7.08
N ASP A 89 -9.84 12.28 -7.08
CA ASP A 89 -9.34 13.50 -7.73
C ASP A 89 -8.65 13.09 -9.04
N TRP A 90 -9.18 13.56 -10.16
CA TRP A 90 -8.59 13.26 -11.46
C TRP A 90 -7.48 14.27 -11.78
N ASN A 91 -6.24 13.77 -11.88
CA ASN A 91 -5.11 14.57 -12.33
C ASN A 91 -4.43 13.87 -13.53
N GLY A 92 -5.23 13.71 -14.58
CA GLY A 92 -4.82 13.18 -15.88
C GLY A 92 -4.68 14.28 -16.92
N SER A 93 -3.95 13.96 -17.98
CA SER A 93 -3.73 14.74 -19.21
C SER A 93 -5.04 15.01 -20.00
N ASP A 94 -4.99 15.13 -21.32
CA ASP A 94 -6.17 15.26 -22.21
C ASP A 94 -7.16 14.07 -22.16
N LEU A 95 -6.89 13.06 -21.34
CA LEU A 95 -7.74 11.90 -21.11
C LEU A 95 -8.55 12.11 -19.83
N GLY A 96 -9.87 12.15 -19.97
CA GLY A 96 -10.80 12.34 -18.86
C GLY A 96 -11.76 11.18 -18.69
N LEU A 97 -12.26 11.05 -17.46
CA LEU A 97 -13.45 10.25 -17.13
C LEU A 97 -14.67 11.18 -17.05
N THR A 98 -15.85 10.69 -17.46
CA THR A 98 -17.11 11.41 -17.23
C THR A 98 -17.42 11.49 -15.73
N GLU A 99 -18.30 12.40 -15.32
CA GLU A 99 -18.74 12.52 -13.93
C GLU A 99 -19.31 11.19 -13.41
N THR A 100 -20.14 10.53 -14.21
CA THR A 100 -20.71 9.21 -13.87
C THR A 100 -19.67 8.12 -13.67
N GLN A 101 -18.60 8.11 -14.47
CA GLN A 101 -17.50 7.15 -14.33
C GLN A 101 -16.67 7.44 -13.08
N GLN A 102 -16.47 8.71 -12.74
CA GLN A 102 -15.80 9.10 -11.50
C GLN A 102 -16.62 8.66 -10.28
N GLU A 103 -17.93 8.87 -10.29
CA GLU A 103 -18.85 8.41 -9.25
C GLU A 103 -18.83 6.88 -9.09
N GLU A 104 -18.72 6.13 -10.18
CA GLU A 104 -18.60 4.66 -10.14
C GLU A 104 -17.26 4.21 -9.53
N VAL A 105 -16.15 4.88 -9.86
CA VAL A 105 -14.85 4.61 -9.22
C VAL A 105 -14.91 4.95 -7.72
N GLU A 106 -15.54 6.06 -7.34
CA GLU A 106 -15.76 6.42 -5.94
C GLU A 106 -16.64 5.40 -5.19
N LEU A 107 -17.63 4.83 -5.86
CA LEU A 107 -18.46 3.76 -5.32
C LEU A 107 -17.62 2.49 -5.10
N GLU A 108 -16.84 2.05 -6.08
CA GLU A 108 -15.94 0.89 -5.96
C GLU A 108 -14.98 1.05 -4.78
N VAL A 109 -14.40 2.23 -4.61
CA VAL A 109 -13.52 2.54 -3.48
C VAL A 109 -14.26 2.33 -2.15
N ARG A 110 -15.48 2.86 -2.01
CA ARG A 110 -16.28 2.73 -0.79
C ARG A 110 -16.69 1.29 -0.50
N GLU A 111 -16.99 0.51 -1.54
CA GLU A 111 -17.35 -0.90 -1.42
C GLU A 111 -16.17 -1.80 -1.03
N GLY A 112 -14.93 -1.28 -1.13
CA GLY A 112 -13.72 -2.01 -0.77
C GLY A 112 -13.11 -2.76 -1.95
N SER A 113 -13.28 -2.25 -3.17
CA SER A 113 -12.53 -2.72 -4.34
C SER A 113 -11.02 -2.59 -4.07
N THR A 114 -10.23 -3.50 -4.63
CA THR A 114 -8.78 -3.44 -4.51
C THR A 114 -8.22 -2.36 -5.42
N VAL A 115 -7.04 -1.82 -5.09
CA VAL A 115 -6.36 -0.81 -5.93
C VAL A 115 -6.16 -1.34 -7.36
N GLY A 116 -5.79 -2.61 -7.52
CA GLY A 116 -5.64 -3.27 -8.82
C GLY A 116 -6.94 -3.40 -9.61
N ASN A 117 -8.07 -3.64 -8.95
CA ASN A 117 -9.39 -3.64 -9.60
C ASN A 117 -9.75 -2.24 -10.07
N ILE A 118 -9.58 -1.23 -9.21
CA ILE A 118 -9.84 0.17 -9.54
C ILE A 118 -9.01 0.61 -10.75
N ARG A 119 -7.71 0.25 -10.79
CA ARG A 119 -6.85 0.51 -11.97
C ARG A 119 -7.44 -0.08 -13.25
N ARG A 120 -7.95 -1.32 -13.20
CA ARG A 120 -8.58 -1.99 -14.35
C ARG A 120 -9.87 -1.30 -14.77
N THR A 121 -10.72 -0.92 -13.82
CA THR A 121 -11.95 -0.17 -14.08
C THR A 121 -11.64 1.16 -14.76
N ILE A 122 -10.66 1.92 -14.26
CA ILE A 122 -10.23 3.18 -14.86
C ILE A 122 -9.73 2.97 -16.30
N VAL A 123 -8.87 1.98 -16.54
CA VAL A 123 -8.41 1.70 -17.92
C VAL A 123 -9.58 1.36 -18.85
N ARG A 124 -10.53 0.53 -18.40
CA ARG A 124 -11.73 0.20 -19.17
C ARG A 124 -12.49 1.47 -19.56
N PHE A 125 -12.79 2.34 -18.59
CA PHE A 125 -13.51 3.59 -18.86
C PHE A 125 -12.76 4.54 -19.77
N LEU A 126 -11.44 4.66 -19.60
CA LEU A 126 -10.62 5.48 -20.50
C LEU A 126 -10.70 4.98 -21.94
N GLN A 127 -10.69 3.66 -22.15
CA GLN A 127 -10.78 3.06 -23.47
C GLN A 127 -12.17 3.25 -24.10
N GLU A 128 -13.24 3.17 -23.30
CA GLU A 128 -14.61 3.36 -23.74
C GLU A 128 -14.90 4.83 -24.10
N SER A 129 -14.44 5.78 -23.28
CA SER A 129 -14.70 7.20 -23.45
C SER A 129 -13.78 7.90 -24.44
N ASN A 130 -12.61 7.31 -24.74
CA ASN A 130 -11.59 7.92 -25.60
C ASN A 130 -11.12 6.94 -26.68
N PRO A 131 -12.00 6.48 -27.59
CA PRO A 131 -11.71 5.41 -28.56
C PRO A 131 -10.50 5.74 -29.45
N ASP A 132 -10.33 7.00 -29.83
CA ASP A 132 -9.22 7.46 -30.68
C ASP A 132 -7.87 7.48 -29.96
N LEU A 133 -7.87 7.41 -28.63
CA LEU A 133 -6.69 7.50 -27.77
C LEU A 133 -6.44 6.23 -26.94
N VAL A 134 -7.17 5.14 -27.23
CA VAL A 134 -7.02 3.82 -26.58
C VAL A 134 -5.56 3.35 -26.57
N TYR A 135 -4.79 3.68 -27.60
CA TYR A 135 -3.39 3.27 -27.70
C TYR A 135 -2.47 3.93 -26.64
N LEU A 136 -2.90 5.00 -25.97
CA LEU A 136 -2.14 5.66 -24.91
C LEU A 136 -2.23 4.91 -23.57
N VAL A 137 -3.33 4.19 -23.32
CA VAL A 137 -3.58 3.48 -22.06
C VAL A 137 -3.89 2.01 -22.34
N LYS A 138 -2.86 1.18 -22.22
CA LYS A 138 -2.89 -0.25 -22.56
C LYS A 138 -2.88 -1.14 -21.32
N ASP A 139 -2.32 -0.65 -20.22
CA ASP A 139 -1.99 -1.45 -19.05
C ASP A 139 -2.53 -0.77 -17.77
N PRO A 140 -3.29 -1.48 -16.91
CA PRO A 140 -3.67 -1.02 -15.57
C PRO A 140 -2.50 -0.50 -14.72
N HIS A 141 -1.29 -1.01 -14.91
CA HIS A 141 -0.11 -0.52 -14.20
C HIS A 141 0.29 0.92 -14.58
N GLN A 142 -0.26 1.48 -15.66
CA GLN A 142 -0.10 2.90 -15.99
C GLN A 142 -0.87 3.82 -15.03
N ILE A 143 -1.86 3.29 -14.30
CA ILE A 143 -2.70 4.08 -13.42
C ILE A 143 -2.06 4.12 -12.02
N GLU A 144 -1.47 5.26 -11.70
CA GLU A 144 -1.01 5.55 -10.34
C GLU A 144 -2.17 6.15 -9.53
N ILE A 145 -2.39 5.61 -8.34
CA ILE A 145 -3.40 6.09 -7.41
C ILE A 145 -2.65 6.52 -6.14
N CYS A 146 -2.80 7.77 -5.76
CA CYS A 146 -2.14 8.36 -4.61
C CYS A 146 -3.17 8.79 -3.55
N ALA A 147 -2.95 8.40 -2.30
CA ALA A 147 -3.60 9.03 -1.17
C ALA A 147 -3.10 10.47 -1.05
N VAL A 148 -4.02 11.43 -1.06
CA VAL A 148 -3.74 12.85 -0.93
C VAL A 148 -4.54 13.40 0.24
N GLY A 149 -3.82 14.14 1.08
CA GLY A 149 -4.30 14.58 2.38
C GLY A 149 -4.28 13.46 3.43
N GLY A 150 -4.47 13.84 4.68
CA GLY A 150 -4.41 12.93 5.82
C GLY A 150 -3.00 12.76 6.39
N LEU A 151 -2.78 11.63 7.07
CA LEU A 151 -1.58 11.33 7.84
C LEU A 151 -0.53 10.54 7.07
N ARG A 152 -0.95 9.88 5.98
CA ARG A 152 -0.08 9.02 5.15
C ARG A 152 -0.32 9.28 3.67
N PRO A 153 0.01 10.49 3.16
CA PRO A 153 -0.06 10.76 1.74
C PRO A 153 0.99 9.93 0.98
N GLY A 154 0.69 9.62 -0.28
CA GLY A 154 1.59 8.89 -1.16
C GLY A 154 0.90 7.83 -2.02
N ALA A 155 1.67 7.19 -2.89
CA ALA A 155 1.17 6.19 -3.81
C ALA A 155 0.70 4.91 -3.09
N LEU A 156 -0.42 4.36 -3.57
CA LEU A 156 -0.94 3.07 -3.16
C LEU A 156 -0.24 1.98 -3.97
N HIS A 157 0.87 1.46 -3.43
CA HIS A 157 1.76 0.59 -4.18
C HIS A 157 1.17 -0.81 -4.42
N GLY A 158 0.54 -1.41 -3.40
CA GLY A 158 0.02 -2.78 -3.47
C GLY A 158 -1.26 -2.91 -4.31
N SER A 159 -1.30 -3.90 -5.19
CA SER A 159 -2.46 -4.16 -6.06
C SER A 159 -3.65 -4.77 -5.33
N ASN A 160 -3.47 -5.65 -4.34
CA ASN A 160 -4.61 -6.19 -3.59
C ASN A 160 -4.98 -5.39 -2.34
N TRP A 161 -4.37 -4.22 -2.13
CA TRP A 161 -4.78 -3.33 -1.05
C TRP A 161 -6.23 -2.89 -1.24
N GLU A 162 -7.01 -2.97 -0.17
CA GLU A 162 -8.40 -2.56 -0.14
C GLU A 162 -8.50 -1.03 -0.03
N ALA A 163 -9.01 -0.36 -1.05
CA ALA A 163 -8.91 1.10 -1.15
C ALA A 163 -9.63 1.85 -0.01
N ARG A 164 -10.78 1.35 0.48
CA ARG A 164 -11.47 1.98 1.63
C ARG A 164 -10.63 2.03 2.90
N ARG A 165 -9.65 1.13 3.07
CA ARG A 165 -8.77 1.11 4.24
C ARG A 165 -7.88 2.34 4.31
N VAL A 166 -7.59 2.98 3.18
CA VAL A 166 -6.87 4.26 3.10
C VAL A 166 -7.64 5.38 3.83
N GLY A 167 -8.96 5.26 3.97
CA GLY A 167 -9.77 6.20 4.75
C GLY A 167 -9.35 6.30 6.23
N THR A 168 -8.74 5.26 6.80
CA THR A 168 -8.21 5.32 8.19
C THR A 168 -7.05 6.30 8.33
N TRP A 169 -6.35 6.63 7.24
CA TRP A 169 -5.28 7.63 7.23
C TRP A 169 -5.81 9.06 7.26
N LEU A 170 -7.12 9.26 7.43
CA LEU A 170 -7.79 10.53 7.23
C LEU A 170 -7.57 11.06 5.80
N CYS A 171 -7.29 10.16 4.85
CA CYS A 171 -7.13 10.50 3.45
C CYS A 171 -8.40 11.16 2.92
N ARG A 172 -8.24 12.17 2.08
CA ARG A 172 -9.37 12.94 1.54
C ARG A 172 -9.57 12.69 0.05
N TYR A 173 -8.49 12.53 -0.69
CA TYR A 173 -8.57 12.28 -2.13
C TYR A 173 -7.72 11.08 -2.52
N LEU A 174 -8.27 10.23 -3.38
CA LEU A 174 -7.48 9.32 -4.20
C LEU A 174 -7.19 10.03 -5.52
N ARG A 175 -5.98 10.58 -5.63
CA ARG A 175 -5.55 11.25 -6.85
C ARG A 175 -5.10 10.22 -7.88
N VAL A 176 -5.68 10.29 -9.06
CA VAL A 176 -5.34 9.40 -10.18
C VAL A 176 -4.42 10.11 -11.16
N HIS A 177 -3.33 9.45 -11.53
CA HIS A 177 -2.39 9.87 -12.56
C HIS A 177 -2.26 8.78 -13.63
N ILE A 178 -2.18 9.19 -14.89
CA ILE A 178 -1.89 8.29 -16.01
C ILE A 178 -0.42 8.41 -16.38
N MET A 179 0.31 7.31 -16.29
CA MET A 179 1.71 7.22 -16.70
C MET A 179 1.84 6.80 -18.15
N SER A 180 2.98 7.15 -18.74
CA SER A 180 3.39 6.60 -20.02
C SER A 180 3.54 5.08 -19.94
N HIS A 181 3.25 4.40 -21.05
CA HIS A 181 3.35 2.96 -21.10
C HIS A 181 4.76 2.47 -20.76
N GLY A 182 4.84 1.62 -19.72
CA GLY A 182 6.09 1.07 -19.25
C GLY A 182 6.94 2.04 -18.45
N ASP A 183 6.43 3.15 -17.92
CA ASP A 183 7.15 4.09 -17.03
C ASP A 183 7.04 3.74 -15.53
N PHE A 184 7.24 2.46 -15.22
CA PHE A 184 7.11 1.90 -13.87
C PHE A 184 7.90 0.60 -13.73
N PHE A 185 8.18 0.20 -12.49
CA PHE A 185 8.60 -1.16 -12.15
C PHE A 185 7.48 -1.91 -11.45
N ILE A 186 7.35 -3.20 -11.74
CA ILE A 186 6.42 -4.10 -11.04
C ILE A 186 7.25 -5.03 -10.16
N PHE A 187 7.04 -4.98 -8.85
CA PHE A 187 7.67 -5.89 -7.91
C PHE A 187 6.67 -6.96 -7.47
N ARG A 188 7.07 -8.23 -7.58
CA ARG A 188 6.27 -9.39 -7.17
C ARG A 188 6.89 -10.06 -5.95
N GLY A 189 6.11 -10.18 -4.89
CA GLY A 189 6.52 -10.84 -3.65
C GLY A 189 5.32 -11.04 -2.75
N PHE A 190 5.33 -12.10 -1.93
CA PHE A 190 4.23 -12.39 -0.99
C PHE A 190 2.84 -12.53 -1.65
N ASN A 191 2.77 -13.05 -2.89
CA ASN A 191 1.57 -13.08 -3.74
C ASN A 191 0.94 -11.71 -4.04
N GLU A 192 1.69 -10.64 -3.80
CA GLU A 192 1.28 -9.28 -4.10
C GLU A 192 2.10 -8.70 -5.25
N GLU A 193 1.52 -7.67 -5.86
CA GLU A 193 2.20 -6.82 -6.82
C GLU A 193 2.31 -5.41 -6.24
N TYR A 194 3.53 -4.88 -6.23
CA TYR A 194 3.83 -3.51 -5.81
C TYR A 194 4.34 -2.73 -7.01
N ILE A 195 3.68 -1.62 -7.32
CA ILE A 195 4.05 -0.80 -8.47
C ILE A 195 4.84 0.42 -8.00
N TRP A 196 6.01 0.59 -8.59
CA TRP A 196 6.80 1.81 -8.45
C TRP A 196 6.68 2.66 -9.72
N HIS A 197 5.86 3.70 -9.65
CA HIS A 197 5.73 4.72 -10.69
C HIS A 197 6.83 5.78 -10.57
N ARG A 198 7.24 6.34 -11.71
CA ARG A 198 8.27 7.41 -11.81
C ARG A 198 9.58 7.07 -11.07
N PRO A 199 10.20 5.91 -11.33
CA PRO A 199 11.44 5.56 -10.65
C PRO A 199 12.60 6.43 -11.13
N GLU A 200 13.56 6.65 -10.24
CA GLU A 200 14.81 7.34 -10.60
C GLU A 200 15.67 6.43 -11.49
N LEU A 201 16.10 6.96 -12.64
CA LEU A 201 16.89 6.25 -13.63
C LEU A 201 18.28 6.86 -13.77
N ASP A 202 19.23 6.04 -14.22
CA ASP A 202 20.53 6.52 -14.65
C ASP A 202 20.42 7.36 -15.94
N ARG A 203 21.53 8.02 -16.31
CA ARG A 203 21.65 8.79 -17.56
C ARG A 203 21.36 7.99 -18.84
N HIS A 204 21.29 6.67 -18.75
CA HIS A 204 21.02 5.76 -19.86
C HIS A 204 19.59 5.18 -19.81
N GLY A 205 18.75 5.62 -18.87
CA GLY A 205 17.37 5.16 -18.73
C GLY A 205 17.21 3.80 -18.05
N TYR A 206 18.19 3.35 -17.26
CA TYR A 206 18.13 2.10 -16.51
C TYR A 206 17.98 2.30 -15.01
N GLY A 207 17.21 1.43 -14.37
CA GLY A 207 17.14 1.31 -12.93
C GLY A 207 18.32 0.49 -12.39
N HIS A 208 18.99 1.01 -11.36
CA HIS A 208 20.05 0.33 -10.63
C HIS A 208 19.49 -0.54 -9.50
N ILE A 209 20.02 -1.75 -9.34
CA ILE A 209 19.59 -2.70 -8.30
C ILE A 209 19.54 -2.08 -6.90
N HIS A 210 20.53 -1.25 -6.54
CA HIS A 210 20.54 -0.57 -5.25
C HIS A 210 19.35 0.39 -5.07
N LEU A 211 18.99 1.16 -6.10
CA LEU A 211 17.82 2.06 -6.04
C LEU A 211 16.51 1.26 -5.90
N LEU A 212 16.41 0.13 -6.59
CA LEU A 212 15.25 -0.77 -6.50
C LEU A 212 15.10 -1.37 -5.09
N LYS A 213 16.21 -1.87 -4.51
CA LYS A 213 16.24 -2.38 -3.13
C LYS A 213 15.90 -1.29 -2.12
N ARG A 214 16.53 -0.13 -2.27
CA ARG A 214 16.27 1.05 -1.43
C ARG A 214 14.81 1.45 -1.47
N TRP A 215 14.18 1.47 -2.64
CA TRP A 215 12.76 1.77 -2.76
C TRP A 215 11.90 0.74 -2.02
N LEU A 216 12.15 -0.57 -2.20
CA LEU A 216 11.44 -1.61 -1.45
C LEU A 216 11.60 -1.42 0.07
N ARG A 217 12.82 -1.13 0.55
CA ARG A 217 13.08 -0.85 1.96
C ARG A 217 12.30 0.38 2.46
N ASP A 218 12.47 1.50 1.78
CA ASP A 218 11.99 2.81 2.24
C ASP A 218 10.48 3.00 2.04
N LYS A 219 9.85 2.25 1.12
CA LYS A 219 8.43 2.42 0.77
C LYS A 219 7.55 1.21 1.09
N ILE A 220 8.06 -0.01 0.93
CA ILE A 220 7.29 -1.23 1.19
C ILE A 220 7.56 -1.70 2.63
N PHE A 221 8.82 -1.92 3.00
CA PHE A 221 9.17 -2.45 4.33
C PHE A 221 9.19 -1.41 5.46
N ALA A 222 9.02 -0.11 5.17
CA ALA A 222 8.97 0.93 6.21
C ALA A 222 7.90 0.70 7.28
N VAL A 223 6.83 -0.05 6.95
CA VAL A 223 5.74 -0.39 7.87
C VAL A 223 6.21 -1.26 9.05
N ILE A 224 7.16 -2.18 8.83
CA ILE A 224 7.66 -3.06 9.90
C ILE A 224 8.78 -2.43 10.71
N SER A 225 9.55 -1.51 10.13
CA SER A 225 10.56 -0.75 10.86
C SER A 225 9.93 0.26 11.84
N SER A 226 8.65 0.61 11.66
CA SER A 226 7.90 1.52 12.53
C SER A 226 6.96 0.81 13.51
N SER A 227 7.03 -0.52 13.59
CA SER A 227 6.14 -1.35 14.41
C SER A 227 6.57 -1.40 15.89
N LEU A 228 5.71 -1.95 16.77
CA LEU A 228 6.01 -2.13 18.20
C LEU A 228 7.25 -3.03 18.45
N SER A 229 7.54 -3.93 17.52
CA SER A 229 8.72 -4.79 17.51
C SER A 229 9.44 -4.60 16.17
N PRO A 230 10.21 -3.50 16.03
CA PRO A 230 10.75 -3.10 14.74
C PRO A 230 11.72 -4.15 14.21
N VAL A 231 11.50 -4.55 12.96
CA VAL A 231 12.45 -5.37 12.22
C VAL A 231 13.17 -4.45 11.25
N GLU A 232 14.48 -4.30 11.46
CA GLU A 232 15.33 -3.57 10.54
C GLU A 232 15.54 -4.41 9.27
N VAL A 233 15.38 -3.77 8.11
CA VAL A 233 15.57 -4.40 6.81
C VAL A 233 16.69 -3.67 6.10
N GLU A 234 17.78 -4.38 5.84
CA GLU A 234 18.89 -3.84 5.06
C GLU A 234 18.74 -4.19 3.57
N ASP A 235 19.46 -3.49 2.70
CA ASP A 235 19.45 -3.77 1.26
C ASP A 235 19.88 -5.22 0.97
N ASP A 236 20.79 -5.78 1.76
CA ASP A 236 21.32 -7.13 1.59
C ASP A 236 20.32 -8.23 1.98
N ASP A 237 19.31 -7.89 2.79
CA ASP A 237 18.21 -8.81 3.09
C ASP A 237 17.24 -8.97 1.91
N ILE A 238 17.25 -8.01 0.98
CA ILE A 238 16.38 -8.01 -0.20
C ILE A 238 17.10 -8.66 -1.37
N ARG A 239 16.62 -9.82 -1.81
CA ARG A 239 17.08 -10.48 -3.04
C ARG A 239 16.12 -10.13 -4.16
N LEU A 240 16.63 -9.58 -5.26
CA LEU A 240 15.86 -9.35 -6.48
C LEU A 240 16.10 -10.48 -7.46
N LEU A 241 15.04 -10.94 -8.11
CA LEU A 241 15.05 -12.04 -9.06
C LEU A 241 14.33 -11.63 -10.36
N SER A 242 14.75 -12.24 -11.46
CA SER A 242 14.04 -12.17 -12.73
C SER A 242 13.91 -13.59 -13.26
N HIS A 243 12.67 -14.04 -13.44
CA HIS A 243 12.35 -15.42 -13.83
C HIS A 243 13.08 -16.45 -12.94
N GLY A 244 12.98 -16.28 -11.61
CA GLY A 244 13.65 -17.14 -10.63
C GLY A 244 15.17 -17.01 -10.50
N LYS A 245 15.84 -16.20 -11.34
CA LYS A 245 17.30 -16.00 -11.28
C LYS A 245 17.66 -14.73 -10.51
N VAL A 246 18.55 -14.85 -9.52
CA VAL A 246 19.03 -13.71 -8.72
C VAL A 246 19.74 -12.69 -9.60
N LEU A 247 19.32 -11.43 -9.49
CA LEU A 247 19.90 -10.30 -10.20
C LEU A 247 21.17 -9.83 -9.49
N ARG A 248 22.27 -9.76 -10.24
CA ARG A 248 23.56 -9.25 -9.74
C ARG A 248 23.52 -7.73 -9.60
N SER A 249 24.33 -7.18 -8.71
CA SER A 249 24.41 -5.73 -8.42
C SER A 249 24.61 -4.84 -9.65
N ARG A 250 25.35 -5.31 -10.67
CA ARG A 250 25.62 -4.58 -11.92
C ARG A 250 24.52 -4.74 -12.99
N ALA A 251 23.47 -5.50 -12.71
CA ALA A 251 22.36 -5.67 -13.64
C ALA A 251 21.68 -4.31 -13.89
N ARG A 252 21.34 -4.06 -15.15
CA ARG A 252 20.61 -2.87 -15.58
C ARG A 252 19.21 -3.29 -15.98
N ILE A 253 18.20 -2.73 -15.32
CA ILE A 253 16.80 -3.08 -15.57
C ILE A 253 16.13 -1.93 -16.30
N ARG A 254 15.46 -2.25 -17.41
CA ARG A 254 14.61 -1.28 -18.11
C ARG A 254 13.27 -1.17 -17.42
N LEU A 255 12.64 -0.01 -17.52
CA LEU A 255 11.28 0.18 -17.08
C LEU A 255 10.29 -0.81 -17.76
N GLY A 256 9.12 -0.97 -17.17
CA GLY A 256 8.06 -1.89 -17.60
C GLY A 256 8.39 -3.36 -17.33
N LYS A 257 9.45 -3.65 -16.57
CA LYS A 257 9.85 -5.01 -16.20
C LYS A 257 9.27 -5.41 -14.85
N THR A 258 8.84 -6.67 -14.79
CA THR A 258 8.48 -7.35 -13.56
C THR A 258 9.72 -7.95 -12.91
N ILE A 259 9.92 -7.65 -11.64
CA ILE A 259 11.02 -8.08 -10.81
C ILE A 259 10.42 -8.83 -9.63
N GLU A 260 10.86 -10.06 -9.40
CA GLU A 260 10.50 -10.79 -8.21
C GLU A 260 11.42 -10.36 -7.07
N PHE A 261 10.95 -10.37 -5.83
CA PHE A 261 11.80 -10.14 -4.68
C PHE A 261 11.53 -11.16 -3.57
N ALA A 262 12.57 -11.47 -2.81
CA ALA A 262 12.51 -12.38 -1.68
C ALA A 262 13.34 -11.82 -0.52
N VAL A 263 12.84 -12.00 0.69
CA VAL A 263 13.53 -11.64 1.94
C VAL A 263 13.69 -12.87 2.82
N ARG A 264 14.26 -12.71 4.01
CA ARG A 264 14.29 -13.77 5.03
C ARG A 264 12.88 -13.95 5.60
N ARG A 265 12.58 -15.17 6.06
CA ARG A 265 11.24 -15.54 6.57
C ARG A 265 10.77 -14.66 7.73
N ASN A 266 11.65 -14.30 8.66
CA ASN A 266 11.29 -13.41 9.78
C ASN A 266 10.83 -12.01 9.32
N ILE A 267 11.42 -11.49 8.24
CA ILE A 267 11.04 -10.22 7.61
C ILE A 267 9.71 -10.39 6.88
N GLU A 268 9.56 -11.46 6.09
CA GLU A 268 8.30 -11.81 5.41
C GLU A 268 7.14 -11.91 6.40
N ASP A 269 7.27 -12.73 7.45
CA ASP A 269 6.21 -12.94 8.43
C ASP A 269 5.82 -11.65 9.16
N SER A 270 6.81 -10.82 9.48
CA SER A 270 6.56 -9.52 10.11
C SER A 270 5.85 -8.56 9.17
N PHE A 271 6.26 -8.54 7.90
CA PHE A 271 5.66 -7.71 6.87
C PHE A 271 4.22 -8.12 6.58
N VAL A 272 3.97 -9.42 6.35
CA VAL A 272 2.63 -9.96 6.10
C VAL A 272 1.69 -9.62 7.25
N ARG A 273 2.14 -9.72 8.50
CA ARG A 273 1.34 -9.30 9.67
C ARG A 273 1.07 -7.80 9.72
N ALA A 274 2.05 -6.98 9.38
CA ALA A 274 1.91 -5.52 9.40
C ALA A 274 1.04 -4.98 8.27
N GLU A 275 1.01 -5.66 7.12
CA GLU A 275 0.20 -5.31 5.96
C GLU A 275 -1.21 -5.93 6.01
N ALA A 276 -1.41 -6.97 6.82
CA ALA A 276 -2.64 -7.73 6.97
C ALA A 276 -3.95 -6.91 7.02
N TRP A 277 -3.93 -5.72 7.59
CA TRP A 277 -5.12 -4.87 7.73
C TRP A 277 -5.51 -4.14 6.43
N LEU A 278 -4.60 -4.05 5.44
CA LEU A 278 -4.84 -3.53 4.09
C LEU A 278 -5.37 -4.58 3.13
N LEU A 279 -5.11 -5.86 3.39
CA LEU A 279 -5.46 -6.96 2.50
C LEU A 279 -6.80 -7.59 2.92
N PRO A 280 -7.78 -7.69 2.01
CA PRO A 280 -9.01 -8.41 2.28
C PRO A 280 -8.74 -9.92 2.35
N ALA A 281 -9.49 -10.63 3.19
CA ALA A 281 -9.46 -12.09 3.24
C ALA A 281 -10.37 -12.65 2.14
N THR A 282 -9.83 -12.80 0.92
CA THR A 282 -10.56 -13.24 -0.28
C THR A 282 -10.46 -14.73 -0.54
N GLU A 283 -9.45 -15.38 0.03
CA GLU A 283 -9.16 -16.80 -0.19
C GLU A 283 -9.77 -17.64 0.93
N THR A 284 -10.04 -18.92 0.67
CA THR A 284 -10.49 -19.86 1.69
C THR A 284 -9.60 -21.09 1.67
N CYS A 285 -9.02 -21.45 2.81
CA CYS A 285 -8.20 -22.65 2.92
C CYS A 285 -9.10 -23.90 2.97
N THR A 286 -8.89 -24.87 2.09
CA THR A 286 -9.68 -26.11 2.05
C THR A 286 -9.41 -27.04 3.24
N VAL A 287 -8.27 -26.88 3.93
CA VAL A 287 -7.90 -27.69 5.10
C VAL A 287 -8.49 -27.13 6.39
N CYS A 288 -8.26 -25.85 6.69
CA CYS A 288 -8.75 -25.24 7.93
C CYS A 288 -10.10 -24.53 7.80
N SER A 289 -10.61 -24.35 6.58
CA SER A 289 -11.85 -23.60 6.27
C SER A 289 -11.83 -22.12 6.66
N ASP A 290 -10.70 -21.58 7.11
CA ASP A 290 -10.58 -20.15 7.43
C ASP A 290 -10.48 -19.30 6.17
N ALA A 291 -11.02 -18.08 6.26
CA ALA A 291 -10.74 -17.02 5.32
C ALA A 291 -9.26 -16.57 5.46
N LYS A 292 -8.55 -16.50 4.33
CA LYS A 292 -7.14 -16.14 4.24
C LYS A 292 -6.95 -14.98 3.27
N ARG A 293 -5.91 -14.21 3.51
CA ARG A 293 -5.42 -13.18 2.58
C ARG A 293 -4.60 -13.84 1.50
N VAL A 294 -4.48 -13.15 0.37
CA VAL A 294 -3.65 -13.58 -0.76
C VAL A 294 -2.20 -13.84 -0.33
N SER A 295 -1.66 -13.05 0.59
CA SER A 295 -0.30 -13.19 1.15
C SER A 295 -0.09 -14.38 2.08
N GLU A 296 -1.18 -14.93 2.64
CA GLU A 296 -1.19 -16.10 3.52
C GLU A 296 -1.32 -17.41 2.73
N MET A 297 -1.67 -17.32 1.46
CA MET A 297 -1.69 -18.45 0.53
C MET A 297 -0.29 -18.64 -0.09
N PRO A 298 0.12 -19.87 -0.44
CA PRO A 298 1.26 -20.10 -1.32
C PRO A 298 0.94 -19.64 -2.75
N ARG A 299 1.91 -19.10 -3.48
CA ARG A 299 1.77 -18.89 -4.93
C ARG A 299 1.60 -20.22 -5.64
N GLN A 300 2.48 -21.14 -5.27
CA GLN A 300 2.57 -22.53 -5.67
C GLN A 300 3.20 -23.27 -4.48
N VAL A 301 2.81 -24.53 -4.28
CA VAL A 301 3.42 -25.37 -3.24
C VAL A 301 4.79 -25.90 -3.69
N THR A 302 4.92 -26.22 -4.97
CA THR A 302 6.20 -26.50 -5.63
C THR A 302 6.13 -26.04 -7.08
N VAL A 303 7.28 -25.75 -7.69
CA VAL A 303 7.40 -25.35 -9.11
C VAL A 303 6.81 -26.40 -10.05
N SER A 304 6.77 -27.67 -9.63
CA SER A 304 6.20 -28.78 -10.42
C SER A 304 4.67 -28.86 -10.37
N CYS A 305 4.01 -28.09 -9.49
CA CYS A 305 2.55 -28.08 -9.40
C CYS A 305 1.92 -27.33 -10.58
N THR A 306 0.85 -27.90 -11.14
CA THR A 306 0.04 -27.28 -12.20
C THR A 306 -1.40 -26.97 -11.76
N HIS A 307 -1.74 -27.28 -10.51
CA HIS A 307 -3.05 -27.00 -9.94
C HIS A 307 -3.08 -25.60 -9.27
N PRO A 308 -4.26 -24.96 -9.17
CA PRO A 308 -4.43 -23.82 -8.28
C PRO A 308 -4.22 -24.25 -6.83
N VAL A 309 -3.67 -23.36 -6.01
CA VAL A 309 -3.42 -23.62 -4.60
C VAL A 309 -4.67 -23.31 -3.79
N THR A 310 -5.15 -24.28 -3.01
CA THR A 310 -6.33 -24.10 -2.15
C THR A 310 -6.01 -24.22 -0.66
N ILE A 311 -4.74 -24.44 -0.31
CA ILE A 311 -4.27 -24.64 1.06
C ILE A 311 -3.36 -23.48 1.47
N CYS A 312 -3.56 -22.95 2.68
CA CYS A 312 -2.74 -21.83 3.20
C CYS A 312 -1.32 -22.27 3.58
N LYS A 313 -0.38 -21.30 3.67
CA LYS A 313 1.04 -21.57 4.01
C LYS A 313 1.19 -22.31 5.34
N GLU A 314 0.35 -21.98 6.32
CA GLU A 314 0.36 -22.61 7.65
C GLU A 314 0.00 -24.10 7.58
N CYS A 315 -1.08 -24.45 6.88
CA CYS A 315 -1.49 -25.85 6.71
C CYS A 315 -0.47 -26.66 5.88
N VAL A 316 0.17 -26.05 4.88
CA VAL A 316 1.29 -26.69 4.16
C VAL A 316 2.46 -26.96 5.11
N GLY A 317 2.82 -26.00 5.96
CA GLY A 317 3.88 -26.17 6.96
C GLY A 317 3.56 -27.27 7.97
N GLN A 318 2.31 -27.34 8.44
CA GLN A 318 1.85 -28.41 9.33
C GLN A 318 1.89 -29.79 8.64
N TRP A 319 1.46 -29.88 7.38
CA TRP A 319 1.57 -31.10 6.58
C TRP A 319 3.00 -31.59 6.44
N ILE A 320 3.94 -30.68 6.16
CA ILE A 320 5.36 -31.01 6.08
C ILE A 320 5.87 -31.51 7.43
N SER A 321 5.55 -30.81 8.52
CA SER A 321 5.98 -31.18 9.86
C SER A 321 5.50 -32.57 10.27
N SER A 322 4.22 -32.89 10.02
CA SER A 322 3.66 -34.21 10.36
C SER A 322 4.16 -35.31 9.43
N SER A 323 4.42 -34.99 8.16
CA SER A 323 4.96 -35.95 7.20
C SER A 323 6.43 -36.29 7.50
N LEU A 324 7.24 -35.32 7.97
CA LEU A 324 8.63 -35.55 8.36
C LEU A 324 8.78 -36.52 9.55
N ASP A 325 7.74 -36.68 10.37
CA ASP A 325 7.74 -37.67 11.47
C ASP A 325 7.71 -39.12 10.93
N THR A 326 7.31 -39.34 9.68
CA THR A 326 7.10 -40.67 9.08
C THR A 326 7.83 -40.88 7.76
N LEU A 327 8.22 -39.82 7.06
CA LEU A 327 8.82 -39.83 5.74
C LEU A 327 10.11 -39.00 5.74
N ALA A 328 11.10 -39.46 4.97
CA ALA A 328 12.27 -38.66 4.66
C ALA A 328 11.87 -37.44 3.80
N TRP A 329 12.60 -36.33 3.96
CA TRP A 329 12.31 -35.05 3.31
C TRP A 329 12.22 -35.16 1.77
N ASP A 330 12.99 -36.07 1.16
CA ASP A 330 13.07 -36.29 -0.29
C ASP A 330 11.86 -37.04 -0.87
N ARG A 331 10.98 -37.56 -0.01
CA ARG A 331 9.74 -38.27 -0.38
C ARG A 331 8.48 -37.45 -0.13
N LEU A 332 8.62 -36.24 0.38
CA LEU A 332 7.48 -35.37 0.65
C LEU A 332 6.79 -34.98 -0.66
N LYS A 333 5.46 -35.07 -0.65
CA LYS A 333 4.61 -34.69 -1.77
C LYS A 333 3.77 -33.47 -1.42
N CYS A 334 3.34 -32.76 -2.45
CA CYS A 334 2.31 -31.74 -2.32
C CYS A 334 1.05 -32.34 -1.67
N PRO A 335 0.42 -31.67 -0.69
CA PRO A 335 -0.82 -32.15 -0.09
C PRO A 335 -2.01 -32.21 -1.07
N GLU A 336 -1.92 -31.53 -2.21
CA GLU A 336 -3.01 -31.45 -3.21
C GLU A 336 -2.75 -32.30 -4.46
N CYS A 337 -1.50 -32.73 -4.71
CA CYS A 337 -1.16 -33.46 -5.93
C CYS A 337 0.07 -34.38 -5.74
N PRO A 338 0.33 -35.34 -6.64
CA PRO A 338 1.40 -36.33 -6.45
C PRO A 338 2.83 -35.82 -6.69
N GLN A 339 3.01 -34.51 -6.93
CA GLN A 339 4.33 -33.92 -7.18
C GLN A 339 5.18 -33.88 -5.92
N LEU A 340 6.49 -34.13 -6.07
CA LEU A 340 7.45 -34.09 -4.96
C LEU A 340 7.84 -32.65 -4.63
N LEU A 341 8.00 -32.37 -3.33
CA LEU A 341 8.54 -31.10 -2.86
C LEU A 341 10.05 -31.08 -3.06
N SER A 342 10.57 -29.96 -3.57
CA SER A 342 12.01 -29.72 -3.59
C SER A 342 12.49 -29.33 -2.19
N PHE A 343 13.81 -29.43 -1.96
CA PHE A 343 14.41 -28.94 -0.72
C PHE A 343 14.10 -27.46 -0.46
N GLU A 344 14.03 -26.64 -1.52
CA GLU A 344 13.70 -25.22 -1.41
C GLU A 344 12.25 -25.01 -0.94
N ASP A 345 11.32 -25.84 -1.43
CA ASP A 345 9.91 -25.81 -1.01
C ASP A 345 9.77 -26.20 0.48
N VAL A 346 10.43 -27.29 0.89
CA VAL A 346 10.45 -27.73 2.29
C VAL A 346 11.02 -26.63 3.18
N ARG A 347 12.14 -26.02 2.78
CA ARG A 347 12.76 -24.91 3.52
C ARG A 347 11.85 -23.68 3.62
N ALA A 348 11.05 -23.40 2.59
CA ALA A 348 10.16 -22.24 2.56
C ALA A 348 8.95 -22.40 3.50
N PHE A 349 8.37 -23.60 3.58
CA PHE A 349 7.12 -23.83 4.31
C PHE A 349 7.30 -24.50 5.69
N ALA A 350 8.31 -25.37 5.86
CA ALA A 350 8.50 -26.12 7.10
C ALA A 350 8.74 -25.18 8.29
N PRO A 351 8.05 -25.33 9.43
CA PRO A 351 8.37 -24.59 10.66
C PRO A 351 9.87 -24.72 11.02
N PRO A 352 10.50 -23.72 11.65
CA PRO A 352 11.93 -23.77 11.99
C PRO A 352 12.33 -25.06 12.70
N ASP A 353 11.58 -25.45 13.73
CA ASP A 353 11.80 -26.66 14.52
C ASP A 353 11.67 -27.95 13.69
N ALA A 354 10.84 -27.94 12.64
CA ALA A 354 10.68 -29.08 11.75
C ALA A 354 11.78 -29.16 10.69
N PHE A 355 12.37 -28.03 10.29
CA PHE A 355 13.44 -27.98 9.30
C PHE A 355 14.81 -28.35 9.89
N GLU A 356 15.03 -28.13 11.19
CA GLU A 356 16.28 -28.49 11.86
C GLU A 356 16.41 -29.98 12.22
N ARG A 357 15.30 -30.74 12.19
CA ARG A 357 15.28 -32.19 12.36
C ARG A 357 15.64 -32.90 11.06
#